data_AF-A0A926V977-F1
#
_entry.id   AF-A0A926V977-F1
#
_cell.length_a   1.000
_cell.length_b   1.000
_cell.length_c   1.000
_cell.angle_alpha   90.00
_cell.angle_beta   90.00
_cell.angle_gamma   90.00
#
_symmetry.space_group_name_H-M   'P 1'
#
loop_
_entity.id
_entity.type
_entity.pdbx_description
1 polymer ?
#
loop_
_entity_poly.entity_id
_entity_poly.type
_entity_poly.pdbx_seq_one_letter_code
_entity_poly.pdbx_strand_id
1 'polypeptide(L)'
;MKAIELTGTIDEKGQLSLDRPIENFAPSRVRVIVLFPEVTEAAEIDPDDTPIEEIKASLRRALQEAKTGQRIPLSEMWEGIDVA
;
A
#
# COMPACT_ATOMS: atom_id res chain seq x y z
N MET A 1 -17.45 4.16 -25.38
CA MET A 1 -17.69 4.75 -24.04
C MET A 1 -16.45 5.53 -23.66
N LYS A 2 -16.59 6.74 -23.09
CA LYS A 2 -15.46 7.58 -22.66
C LYS A 2 -15.53 7.74 -21.15
N ALA A 3 -14.45 7.41 -20.45
CA ALA A 3 -14.33 7.59 -19.01
C ALA A 3 -13.64 8.93 -18.70
N ILE A 4 -14.06 9.58 -17.61
CA ILE A 4 -13.43 10.79 -17.08
C ILE A 4 -13.24 10.57 -15.60
N GLU A 5 -12.04 10.88 -15.11
CA GLU A 5 -11.71 10.86 -13.70
C GLU A 5 -11.88 12.27 -13.13
N LEU A 6 -12.72 12.39 -12.11
CA LEU A 6 -12.97 13.62 -11.38
C LEU A 6 -13.06 13.30 -9.89
N THR A 7 -12.50 14.20 -9.08
CA THR A 7 -12.64 14.15 -7.64
C THR A 7 -14.00 14.69 -7.23
N GLY A 8 -14.58 14.06 -6.22
CA GLY A 8 -15.80 14.49 -5.59
C GLY A 8 -15.87 13.94 -4.17
N THR A 9 -16.75 14.53 -3.37
CA THR A 9 -16.97 14.15 -1.99
C THR A 9 -18.34 13.51 -1.86
N ILE A 10 -18.44 12.46 -1.05
CA ILE A 10 -19.71 11.85 -0.66
C ILE A 10 -20.11 12.41 0.69
N ASP A 11 -21.30 13.02 0.77
CA ASP A 11 -21.82 13.57 2.01
C ASP A 11 -22.39 12.49 2.95
N GLU A 12 -22.78 12.88 4.17
CA GLU A 12 -23.37 11.97 5.17
C GLU A 12 -24.67 11.29 4.72
N LYS A 13 -25.32 11.82 3.67
CA LYS A 13 -26.55 11.27 3.08
C LYS A 13 -26.24 10.35 1.89
N GLY A 14 -24.98 10.15 1.55
CA GLY A 14 -24.53 9.32 0.43
C GLY A 14 -24.61 10.00 -0.93
N GLN A 15 -24.75 11.33 -0.99
CA GLN A 15 -24.80 12.07 -2.26
C GLN A 15 -23.38 12.41 -2.72
N LEU A 16 -23.05 12.03 -3.96
CA LEU A 16 -21.80 12.40 -4.62
C LEU A 16 -21.89 13.82 -5.16
N SER A 17 -21.07 14.71 -4.63
CA SER A 17 -20.86 16.07 -5.15
C SER A 17 -19.49 16.15 -5.81
N LEU A 18 -19.44 16.55 -7.09
CA LEU A 18 -18.17 16.75 -7.80
C LEU A 18 -17.57 18.10 -7.42
N ASP A 19 -16.25 18.15 -7.26
CA ASP A 19 -15.54 19.41 -6.93
C ASP A 19 -15.61 20.43 -8.08
N ARG A 20 -15.82 19.93 -9.31
CA ARG A 20 -15.96 20.72 -10.53
C ARG A 20 -16.98 20.11 -11.49
N PRO A 21 -17.65 20.93 -12.32
CA PRO A 21 -18.62 20.45 -13.30
C PRO A 21 -17.95 19.64 -14.42
N ILE A 22 -18.69 18.72 -15.03
CA ILE A 22 -18.27 18.01 -16.24
C ILE A 22 -18.52 18.93 -17.45
N GLU A 23 -17.44 19.45 -18.02
CA GLU A 23 -17.51 20.33 -19.19
C GLU A 23 -17.51 19.52 -20.50
N ASN A 24 -18.08 20.11 -21.57
CA ASN A 24 -18.08 19.58 -22.94
C ASN A 24 -18.94 18.33 -23.19
N PHE A 25 -20.00 18.13 -22.41
CA PHE A 25 -21.00 17.07 -22.64
C PHE A 25 -22.42 17.63 -22.63
N ALA A 26 -23.25 17.14 -23.56
CA ALA A 26 -24.67 17.45 -23.56
C ALA A 26 -25.38 16.78 -22.36
N PRO A 27 -26.46 17.38 -21.84
CA PRO A 27 -27.28 16.76 -20.79
C PRO A 27 -27.72 15.37 -21.22
N SER A 28 -27.27 14.36 -20.48
CA SER A 28 -27.49 12.95 -20.83
C SER A 28 -27.37 12.07 -19.60
N ARG A 29 -27.89 10.84 -19.68
CA ARG A 29 -27.80 9.86 -18.60
C ARG A 29 -26.44 9.18 -18.64
N VAL A 30 -25.74 9.17 -17.51
CA VAL A 30 -24.39 8.58 -17.39
C VAL A 30 -24.37 7.42 -16.40
N ARG A 31 -23.37 6.55 -16.51
CA ARG A 31 -23.04 5.53 -15.51
C ARG A 31 -21.85 6.03 -14.71
N VAL A 32 -21.95 5.98 -13.38
CA VAL A 32 -20.90 6.46 -12.46
C VAL A 32 -20.23 5.26 -11.79
N ILE A 33 -18.90 5.26 -11.73
CA ILE A 33 -18.10 4.33 -10.95
C ILE A 33 -17.41 5.17 -9.88
N VAL A 34 -17.56 4.79 -8.61
CA VAL A 34 -16.94 5.48 -7.47
C VAL A 34 -15.80 4.60 -6.99
N LEU A 35 -14.59 5.15 -6.94
CA LEU A 35 -13.42 4.48 -6.40
C LEU A 35 -13.20 5.02 -4.99
N PHE A 36 -13.27 4.13 -4.00
CA PHE A 36 -12.80 4.44 -2.66
C PHE A 36 -11.32 4.06 -2.59
N PRO A 37 -10.47 4.90 -1.98
CA PRO A 37 -9.15 4.43 -1.61
C PRO A 37 -9.36 3.20 -0.73
N GLU A 38 -8.60 2.14 -0.97
CA GLU A 38 -8.47 1.06 -0.02
C GLU A 38 -7.87 1.67 1.24
N VAL A 39 -8.73 2.08 2.18
CA VAL A 39 -8.30 2.28 3.56
C VAL A 39 -8.05 0.86 4.03
N THR A 40 -6.83 0.37 3.82
CA THR A 40 -6.34 -0.91 4.32
C THR A 40 -6.29 -0.83 5.84
N GLU A 41 -7.44 -0.76 6.51
CA GLU A 41 -7.61 -1.17 7.91
C GLU A 41 -7.58 -2.70 8.03
N ALA A 42 -7.71 -3.39 6.91
CA ALA A 42 -7.14 -4.70 6.72
C ALA A 42 -6.29 -4.62 5.45
N ALA A 43 -4.99 -4.38 5.60
CA ALA A 43 -4.08 -5.15 4.74
C ALA A 43 -4.59 -6.59 4.90
N GLU A 44 -4.97 -7.25 3.81
CA GLU A 44 -5.16 -8.69 3.84
C GLU A 44 -3.89 -9.24 4.48
N ILE A 45 -3.97 -9.63 5.75
CA ILE A 45 -2.83 -10.17 6.47
C ILE A 45 -2.67 -11.53 5.82
N ASP A 46 -1.78 -11.61 4.83
CA ASP A 46 -1.34 -12.89 4.32
C ASP A 46 -0.85 -13.68 5.53
N PRO A 47 -1.44 -14.85 5.85
CA PRO A 47 -0.97 -15.66 6.96
C PRO A 47 0.49 -16.08 6.80
N ASP A 48 1.05 -16.00 5.58
CA ASP A 48 2.47 -16.25 5.29
C ASP A 48 3.35 -14.98 5.48
N ASP A 49 2.75 -13.79 5.61
CA ASP A 49 3.50 -12.55 5.85
C ASP A 49 3.99 -12.45 7.29
N THR A 50 5.27 -12.09 7.44
CA THR A 50 5.84 -11.82 8.77
C THR A 50 5.22 -10.54 9.33
N PRO A 51 4.65 -10.57 10.56
CA PRO A 51 4.04 -9.39 11.15
C PRO A 51 5.02 -8.22 11.24
N ILE A 52 4.52 -7.00 10.99
CA ILE A 52 5.32 -5.76 11.04
C ILE A 52 6.06 -5.61 12.38
N GLU A 53 5.46 -6.02 13.49
CA GLU A 53 6.09 -5.96 14.81
C GLU A 53 7.30 -6.89 14.94
N GLU A 54 7.25 -8.07 14.32
CA GLU A 54 8.37 -9.00 14.27
C GLU A 54 9.50 -8.45 13.39
N ILE A 55 9.17 -7.87 12.23
CA ILE A 55 10.14 -7.19 11.35
C ILE A 55 10.84 -6.06 12.11
N LYS A 56 10.09 -5.20 12.82
CA LYS A 56 10.66 -4.10 13.62
C LYS A 56 11.59 -4.62 14.73
N ALA A 57 11.18 -5.68 15.42
CA ALA A 57 12.00 -6.29 16.48
C ALA A 57 13.31 -6.87 15.91
N SER A 58 13.23 -7.58 14.79
CA SER A 58 14.39 -8.14 14.09
C SER A 58 15.36 -7.04 13.64
N LEU A 59 14.85 -5.97 13.04
CA LEU A 59 15.68 -4.83 12.61
C LEU A 59 16.38 -4.13 13.78
N ARG A 60 15.68 -3.93 14.91
CA ARG A 60 16.30 -3.35 16.12
C ARG A 60 17.42 -4.22 16.64
N ARG A 61 17.23 -5.54 16.68
CA ARG A 61 18.26 -6.50 17.09
C ARG A 61 19.46 -6.45 16.15
N ALA A 62 19.24 -6.57 14.84
CA ALA A 62 20.30 -6.52 13.84
C ALA A 62 21.09 -5.20 13.89
N LEU A 63 20.43 -4.08 14.16
CA LEU A 63 21.09 -2.78 14.36
C LEU A 63 21.99 -2.78 15.61
N GLN A 64 21.58 -3.43 16.71
CA GLN A 64 22.40 -3.55 17.91
C GLN A 64 23.60 -4.47 17.68
N GLU A 65 23.40 -5.64 17.07
CA GLU A 65 24.45 -6.58 16.69
C GLU A 65 25.48 -5.90 15.77
N ALA A 66 24.99 -5.11 14.81
CA ALA A 66 25.84 -4.29 13.98
C ALA A 66 26.67 -3.30 14.82
N LYS A 67 26.06 -2.58 15.77
CA LYS A 67 26.77 -1.62 16.63
C LYS A 67 27.80 -2.29 17.54
N THR A 68 27.56 -3.50 18.01
CA THR A 68 28.47 -4.25 18.88
C THR A 68 29.55 -5.02 18.12
N GLY A 69 29.54 -4.95 16.78
CA GLY A 69 30.54 -5.61 15.93
C GLY A 69 30.25 -7.10 15.66
N GLN A 70 29.08 -7.58 16.07
CA GLN A 70 28.60 -8.93 15.79
C GLN A 70 28.04 -8.98 14.36
N ARG A 71 28.94 -9.07 13.38
CA ARG A 71 28.62 -9.08 11.95
C ARG A 71 29.44 -10.15 11.24
N ILE A 72 28.94 -10.64 10.11
CA ILE A 72 29.68 -11.54 9.22
C ILE A 72 30.21 -10.71 8.04
N PRO A 73 31.49 -10.86 7.65
CA PRO A 73 32.02 -10.25 6.44
C PRO A 73 31.24 -10.68 5.20
N LEU A 74 31.06 -9.77 4.23
CA LEU A 74 30.31 -10.08 3.01
C LEU A 74 30.93 -11.23 2.20
N SER A 75 32.25 -11.39 2.26
CA SER A 75 32.98 -12.51 1.64
C SER A 75 32.62 -13.86 2.25
N GLU A 76 32.31 -13.89 3.55
CA GLU A 76 31.99 -15.10 4.32
C GLU A 76 30.49 -15.41 4.33
N MET A 77 29.64 -14.46 3.90
CA MET A 77 28.18 -14.60 3.88
C MET A 77 27.69 -15.74 2.96
N TRP A 78 28.50 -16.13 1.99
CA TRP A 78 28.20 -17.21 1.04
C TRP A 78 28.73 -18.57 1.50
N GLU A 79 29.55 -18.63 2.57
CA GLU A 79 30.09 -19.89 3.07
C GLU A 79 28.97 -20.74 3.68
N GLY A 80 28.73 -21.92 3.10
CA GLY A 80 27.71 -22.86 3.56
C GLY A 80 26.30 -22.65 2.98
N ILE A 81 26.12 -21.70 2.06
CA ILE A 81 24.91 -21.61 1.22
C ILE A 81 25.19 -22.37 -0.07
N ASP A 82 24.77 -23.64 -0.14
CA ASP A 82 24.82 -24.42 -1.37
C ASP A 82 23.79 -23.90 -2.36
N VAL A 83 24.26 -23.39 -3.50
CA VAL A 83 23.39 -23.04 -4.63
C VAL A 83 23.07 -24.33 -5.38
N ALA A 84 21.89 -24.90 -5.12
CA ALA A 84 21.37 -26.06 -5.84
C ALA A 84 20.85 -25.70 -7.24
#